data_AF-A0A1H1LNQ4-F1
#
_entry.id   AF-A0A1H1LNQ4-F1
#
_cell.length_a   1.000
_cell.length_b   1.000
_cell.length_c   1.000
_cell.angle_alpha   90.00
_cell.angle_beta   90.00
_cell.angle_gamma   90.00
#
_symmetry.space_group_name_H-M   'P 1'
#
loop_
_entity.id
_entity.type
_entity.pdbx_description
1 polymer ?
#
loop_
_entity_poly.entity_id
_entity_poly.type
_entity_poly.pdbx_seq_one_letter_code
_entity_poly.pdbx_strand_id
1 'polypeptide(L)'
;MSFEDRSPEARVLRDPKAMRAMAHPVRLRVLEILREEGPLTATELGERIGESPANTSFHLRTLAKYGFVAEAEGGRGRSRPWRDASGVLVIPDAELEGEARRAAVAMVNGLRTLLIRQIERWVAERSAYPKKWQGVGFEMEFRTRMTAEELKKVSRQIQDVLEPYKRPASELPKGARAVTVAAWGFPTEPPSGRSQHRDAR
;
A
#
# COMPACT_ATOMS: atom_id res chain seq x y z
N MET A 1 12.38 6.49 -30.27
CA MET A 1 11.35 7.26 -29.55
C MET A 1 11.31 6.73 -28.13
N SER A 2 11.69 7.58 -27.16
CA SER A 2 11.82 7.24 -25.74
C SER A 2 10.44 6.93 -25.15
N PHE A 3 10.33 5.78 -24.45
CA PHE A 3 9.16 5.36 -23.69
C PHE A 3 9.17 6.00 -22.29
N GLU A 4 9.30 7.33 -22.22
CA GLU A 4 9.32 8.06 -20.95
C GLU A 4 7.95 8.58 -20.51
N ASP A 5 6.86 8.22 -21.18
CA ASP A 5 5.54 8.76 -20.84
C ASP A 5 4.50 7.64 -20.64
N ARG A 6 3.98 7.58 -19.39
CA ARG A 6 2.84 6.78 -18.88
C ARG A 6 3.09 5.51 -18.05
N SER A 7 4.13 5.51 -17.22
CA SER A 7 3.93 4.95 -15.86
C SER A 7 3.20 6.01 -15.04
N PRO A 8 2.17 5.70 -14.24
CA PRO A 8 1.59 6.70 -13.34
C PRO A 8 2.72 7.23 -12.45
N GLU A 9 3.06 8.51 -12.59
CA GLU A 9 4.14 9.11 -11.78
C GLU A 9 3.86 8.81 -10.31
N ALA A 10 4.82 8.17 -9.66
CA ALA A 10 4.67 7.79 -8.28
C ALA A 10 4.46 9.05 -7.44
N ARG A 11 3.31 9.15 -6.78
CA ARG A 11 2.94 10.33 -6.00
C ARG A 11 3.73 10.33 -4.70
N VAL A 12 4.62 11.32 -4.57
CA VAL A 12 5.36 11.53 -3.33
C VAL A 12 4.45 12.19 -2.29
N LEU A 13 4.17 11.49 -1.18
CA LEU A 13 3.37 11.98 -0.08
C LEU A 13 4.24 12.67 0.97
N ARG A 14 4.01 13.97 1.17
CA ARG A 14 4.64 14.77 2.23
C ARG A 14 3.63 15.40 3.20
N ASP A 15 2.37 15.55 2.80
CA ASP A 15 1.32 16.15 3.63
C ASP A 15 0.89 15.21 4.78
N PRO A 16 1.09 15.60 6.05
CA PRO A 16 0.65 14.81 7.19
C PRO A 16 -0.87 14.56 7.20
N LYS A 17 -1.67 15.50 6.68
CA LYS A 17 -3.13 15.38 6.67
C LYS A 17 -3.58 14.34 5.66
N ALA A 18 -2.97 14.30 4.48
CA ALA A 18 -3.18 13.24 3.49
C ALA A 18 -2.79 11.86 4.06
N MET A 19 -1.64 11.74 4.72
CA MET A 19 -1.21 10.47 5.33
C MET A 19 -2.19 10.01 6.42
N ARG A 20 -2.67 10.90 7.29
CA ARG A 20 -3.69 10.56 8.30
C ARG A 20 -5.05 10.24 7.71
N ALA A 21 -5.42 10.89 6.60
CA ALA A 21 -6.60 10.49 5.85
C ALA A 21 -6.45 9.05 5.40
N MET A 22 -5.33 8.65 4.82
CA MET A 22 -5.13 7.25 4.44
C MET A 22 -5.05 6.31 5.64
N ALA A 23 -4.39 6.67 6.74
CA ALA A 23 -4.11 5.78 7.88
C ALA A 23 -5.32 5.21 8.63
N HIS A 24 -6.54 5.68 8.35
CA HIS A 24 -7.72 5.26 9.07
C HIS A 24 -8.21 3.87 8.61
N PRO A 25 -8.47 2.92 9.53
CA PRO A 25 -8.82 1.54 9.18
C PRO A 25 -9.97 1.40 8.18
N VAL A 26 -11.07 2.13 8.39
CA VAL A 26 -12.22 2.10 7.47
C VAL A 26 -11.86 2.61 6.07
N ARG A 27 -11.03 3.64 5.97
CA ARG A 27 -10.63 4.23 4.68
C ARG A 27 -9.64 3.33 3.94
N LEU A 28 -8.74 2.68 4.67
CA LEU A 28 -7.88 1.62 4.13
C LEU A 28 -8.71 0.45 3.58
N ARG A 29 -9.75 0.03 4.30
CA ARG A 29 -10.66 -1.02 3.83
C ARG A 29 -11.45 -0.61 2.59
N VAL A 30 -11.91 0.64 2.52
CA VAL A 30 -12.55 1.20 1.31
C VAL A 30 -11.60 1.12 0.12
N LEU A 31 -10.33 1.53 0.27
CA LEU A 31 -9.33 1.46 -0.79
C LEU A 31 -9.02 0.00 -1.19
N GLU A 32 -8.91 -0.92 -0.23
CA GLU A 32 -8.72 -2.35 -0.50
C GLU A 32 -9.84 -2.89 -1.40
N ILE A 33 -11.10 -2.67 -1.02
CA ILE A 33 -12.27 -3.15 -1.77
C ILE A 33 -12.33 -2.52 -3.16
N LEU A 34 -12.13 -1.20 -3.27
CA LEU A 34 -12.17 -0.52 -4.58
C LEU A 34 -11.09 -1.00 -5.54
N ARG A 35 -9.95 -1.49 -5.03
CA ARG A 35 -8.88 -2.09 -5.85
C ARG A 35 -9.21 -3.53 -6.25
N GLU A 36 -9.88 -4.29 -5.38
CA GLU A 36 -10.23 -5.69 -5.61
C GLU A 36 -11.46 -5.84 -6.51
N GLU A 37 -12.50 -5.04 -6.28
CA GLU A 37 -13.80 -5.16 -6.94
C GLU A 37 -14.07 -4.10 -8.01
N GLY A 38 -13.26 -3.04 -8.06
CA GLY A 38 -13.47 -1.91 -8.96
C GLY A 38 -14.47 -0.88 -8.45
N PRO A 39 -15.08 -0.07 -9.34
CA PRO A 39 -15.90 1.05 -8.92
C PRO A 39 -17.19 0.65 -8.20
N LEU A 40 -17.47 1.24 -7.03
CA LEU A 40 -18.64 0.95 -6.20
C LEU A 40 -19.27 2.22 -5.61
N THR A 41 -20.58 2.20 -5.40
CA THR A 41 -21.30 3.28 -4.72
C THR A 41 -21.03 3.29 -3.21
N ALA A 42 -21.35 4.41 -2.54
CA ALA A 42 -21.21 4.51 -1.09
C ALA A 42 -22.09 3.50 -0.32
N THR A 43 -23.24 3.13 -0.87
CA THR A 43 -24.14 2.11 -0.27
C THR A 43 -23.50 0.73 -0.35
N GLU A 44 -23.05 0.33 -1.55
CA GLU A 44 -22.39 -0.95 -1.79
C GLU A 44 -21.11 -1.11 -0.96
N LEU A 45 -20.32 -0.04 -0.82
CA LEU A 45 -19.15 -0.04 0.05
C LEU A 45 -19.53 -0.18 1.52
N GLY A 46 -20.57 0.53 1.97
CA GLY A 46 -21.06 0.48 3.34
C GLY A 46 -21.47 -0.94 3.75
N GLU A 47 -22.19 -1.66 2.88
CA GLU A 47 -22.58 -3.05 3.10
C GLU A 47 -21.37 -3.99 3.30
N ARG A 48 -20.30 -3.80 2.52
CA ARG A 48 -19.08 -4.64 2.58
C ARG A 48 -18.23 -4.38 3.82
N ILE A 49 -18.24 -3.15 4.34
CA ILE A 49 -17.43 -2.75 5.49
C ILE A 49 -18.21 -2.69 6.80
N GLY A 50 -19.52 -2.97 6.76
CA GLY A 50 -20.40 -2.92 7.93
C GLY A 50 -20.69 -1.50 8.42
N GLU A 51 -20.72 -0.52 7.52
CA GLU A 51 -20.90 0.90 7.84
C GLU A 51 -22.16 1.48 7.18
N SER A 52 -22.75 2.51 7.79
CA SER A 52 -23.89 3.19 7.17
C SER A 52 -23.48 3.91 5.86
N PRO A 53 -24.40 4.08 4.89
CA PRO A 53 -24.10 4.86 3.67
C PRO A 53 -23.65 6.30 3.96
N ALA A 54 -24.19 6.91 5.02
CA ALA A 54 -23.81 8.26 5.45
C ALA A 54 -22.36 8.32 5.95
N ASN A 55 -21.95 7.38 6.80
CA ASN A 55 -20.56 7.31 7.28
C ASN A 55 -19.58 6.96 6.15
N THR A 56 -19.96 6.01 5.30
CA THR A 56 -19.17 5.64 4.11
C THR A 56 -18.97 6.83 3.17
N SER A 57 -20.02 7.63 2.93
CA SER A 57 -19.93 8.87 2.15
C SER A 57 -19.00 9.92 2.79
N PHE A 58 -18.92 9.98 4.12
CA PHE A 58 -17.96 10.84 4.82
C PHE A 58 -16.51 10.38 4.59
N HIS A 59 -16.26 9.08 4.69
CA HIS A 59 -14.95 8.49 4.42
C HIS A 59 -14.50 8.71 2.97
N LEU A 60 -15.39 8.48 1.99
CA LEU A 60 -15.12 8.70 0.58
C LEU A 60 -14.79 10.15 0.27
N ARG A 61 -15.58 11.11 0.77
CA ARG A 61 -15.28 12.55 0.61
C ARG A 61 -13.93 12.93 1.22
N THR A 62 -13.59 12.34 2.37
CA THR A 62 -12.29 12.57 3.02
C THR A 62 -11.13 12.05 2.17
N LEU A 63 -11.27 10.86 1.58
CA LEU A 63 -10.28 10.30 0.65
C LEU A 63 -10.17 11.12 -0.64
N ALA A 64 -11.32 11.54 -1.18
CA ALA A 64 -11.40 12.33 -2.40
C ALA A 64 -10.74 13.70 -2.26
N LYS A 65 -10.87 14.34 -1.08
CA LYS A 65 -10.18 15.60 -0.76
C LYS A 65 -8.67 15.53 -1.00
N TYR A 66 -8.06 14.36 -0.75
CA TYR A 66 -6.63 14.14 -0.96
C TYR A 66 -6.35 13.35 -2.25
N GLY A 67 -7.34 13.11 -3.10
CA GLY A 67 -7.17 12.43 -4.39
C GLY A 67 -6.84 10.94 -4.28
N PHE A 68 -7.22 10.26 -3.19
CA PHE A 68 -7.03 8.81 -3.09
C PHE A 68 -8.14 8.00 -3.74
N VAL A 69 -9.31 8.61 -3.90
CA VAL A 69 -10.45 8.08 -4.66
C VAL A 69 -11.00 9.18 -5.55
N ALA A 70 -11.68 8.79 -6.62
CA ALA A 70 -12.38 9.69 -7.52
C ALA A 70 -13.78 9.14 -7.82
N GLU A 71 -14.70 10.01 -8.22
CA GLU A 71 -15.94 9.55 -8.84
C GLU A 71 -15.61 8.82 -10.15
N ALA A 72 -16.26 7.68 -10.37
CA ALA A 72 -16.22 6.95 -11.64
C ALA A 72 -17.40 7.39 -12.52
N GLU A 73 -17.36 6.99 -13.79
CA GLU A 73 -18.48 7.20 -14.69
C GLU A 73 -19.66 6.29 -14.30
N GLY A 74 -20.88 6.78 -14.54
CA GLY A 74 -22.12 6.10 -14.17
C GLY A 74 -22.80 6.69 -12.94
N GLY A 75 -24.13 6.49 -12.83
CA GLY A 75 -24.94 7.00 -11.71
C GLY A 75 -25.24 8.51 -11.74
N ARG A 76 -26.08 8.97 -10.79
CA ARG A 76 -26.46 10.40 -10.64
C ARG A 76 -26.45 10.81 -9.17
N GLY A 77 -25.83 11.96 -8.87
CA GLY A 77 -25.81 12.50 -7.51
C GLY A 77 -25.24 11.51 -6.50
N ARG A 78 -26.03 11.16 -5.47
CA ARG A 78 -25.62 10.27 -4.37
C ARG A 78 -25.37 8.81 -4.77
N SER A 79 -25.78 8.38 -5.96
CA SER A 79 -25.55 7.02 -6.48
C SER A 79 -24.35 6.92 -7.42
N ARG A 80 -23.48 7.95 -7.49
CA ARG A 80 -22.26 7.86 -8.30
C ARG A 80 -21.27 6.86 -7.69
N PRO A 81 -20.76 5.90 -8.50
CA PRO A 81 -19.72 5.00 -8.05
C PRO A 81 -18.40 5.76 -7.84
N TRP A 82 -17.58 5.22 -6.94
CA TRP A 82 -16.24 5.70 -6.61
C TRP A 82 -15.23 4.67 -7.06
N ARG A 83 -14.04 5.12 -7.46
CA ARG A 83 -12.91 4.26 -7.84
C ARG A 83 -11.65 4.65 -7.10
N ASP A 84 -10.73 3.71 -6.93
CA ASP A 84 -9.38 4.01 -6.48
C ASP A 84 -8.71 4.98 -7.47
N ALA A 85 -8.07 6.01 -6.93
CA ALA A 85 -7.27 6.99 -7.66
C ALA A 85 -5.93 7.23 -6.94
N SER A 86 -5.55 6.33 -6.04
CA SER A 86 -4.41 6.51 -5.15
C SER A 86 -3.07 6.34 -5.87
N GLY A 87 -3.02 5.49 -6.89
CA GLY A 87 -1.82 5.23 -7.68
C GLY A 87 -0.67 4.66 -6.85
N VAL A 88 0.55 4.75 -7.40
CA VAL A 88 1.76 4.40 -6.66
C VAL A 88 2.07 5.53 -5.69
N LEU A 89 2.13 5.21 -4.39
CA LEU A 89 2.44 6.19 -3.35
C LEU A 89 3.88 5.99 -2.85
N VAL A 90 4.64 7.07 -2.80
CA VAL A 90 6.01 7.08 -2.27
C VAL A 90 6.04 7.94 -1.02
N ILE A 91 6.54 7.39 0.08
CA ILE A 91 6.77 8.14 1.32
C ILE A 91 8.27 8.35 1.45
N PRO A 92 8.78 9.59 1.36
CA PRO A 92 10.20 9.87 1.49
C PRO A 92 10.59 9.89 2.98
N ASP A 93 10.52 8.73 3.63
CA ASP A 93 10.56 8.57 5.09
C ASP A 93 11.76 9.29 5.74
N ALA A 94 12.93 9.26 5.10
CA ALA A 94 14.16 9.92 5.56
C ALA A 94 14.14 11.46 5.50
N GLU A 95 13.21 12.06 4.74
CA GLU A 95 13.04 13.52 4.62
C GLU A 95 11.94 14.07 5.56
N LEU A 96 11.17 13.20 6.21
CA LEU A 96 10.01 13.59 7.01
C LEU A 96 10.37 13.80 8.47
N GLU A 97 9.91 14.92 9.03
CA GLU A 97 10.13 15.29 10.42
C GLU A 97 8.82 15.57 11.17
N GLY A 98 8.89 15.56 12.51
CA GLY A 98 7.81 16.01 13.39
C GLY A 98 6.45 15.38 13.09
N GLU A 99 5.47 16.21 12.74
CA GLU A 99 4.09 15.76 12.47
C GLU A 99 4.00 14.85 11.22
N ALA A 100 4.75 15.17 10.17
CA ALA A 100 4.77 14.41 8.93
C ALA A 100 5.30 13.00 9.15
N ARG A 101 6.40 12.88 9.90
CA ARG A 101 6.97 11.57 10.30
C ARG A 101 5.95 10.72 11.06
N ARG A 102 5.27 11.30 12.06
CA ARG A 102 4.24 10.56 12.83
C ARG A 102 3.07 10.11 11.96
N ALA A 103 2.63 10.96 11.03
CA ALA A 103 1.56 10.61 10.11
C ALA A 103 1.96 9.50 9.12
N ALA A 104 3.19 9.54 8.61
CA ALA A 104 3.76 8.49 7.77
C ALA A 104 3.79 7.15 8.50
N VAL A 105 4.29 7.12 9.75
CA VAL A 105 4.33 5.91 10.58
C VAL A 105 2.92 5.33 10.78
N ALA A 106 1.92 6.17 11.09
CA ALA A 106 0.54 5.70 11.25
C ALA A 106 -0.02 5.09 9.97
N MET A 107 0.24 5.71 8.82
CA MET A 107 -0.18 5.21 7.51
C MET A 107 0.49 3.89 7.16
N VAL A 108 1.81 3.79 7.32
CA VAL A 108 2.58 2.57 7.06
C VAL A 108 2.11 1.42 7.96
N ASN A 109 1.85 1.68 9.23
CA ASN A 109 1.33 0.67 10.15
C ASN A 109 -0.06 0.18 9.72
N GLY A 110 -0.96 1.08 9.32
CA GLY A 110 -2.28 0.69 8.82
C GLY A 110 -2.20 -0.18 7.56
N LEU A 111 -1.35 0.19 6.60
CA LEU A 111 -1.09 -0.62 5.40
C LEU A 111 -0.51 -2.00 5.77
N ARG A 112 0.41 -2.05 6.74
CA ARG A 112 0.99 -3.30 7.25
C ARG A 112 -0.08 -4.20 7.86
N THR A 113 -1.01 -3.65 8.64
CA THR A 113 -2.13 -4.41 9.21
C THR A 113 -3.04 -5.00 8.13
N LEU A 114 -3.26 -4.32 7.00
CA LEU A 114 -3.98 -4.92 5.87
C LEU A 114 -3.22 -6.09 5.27
N LEU A 115 -1.92 -5.91 5.02
CA LEU A 115 -1.07 -6.94 4.43
C LEU A 115 -0.97 -8.20 5.30
N ILE A 116 -0.80 -8.03 6.62
CA ILE A 116 -0.78 -9.16 7.56
C ILE A 116 -2.10 -9.94 7.47
N ARG A 117 -3.25 -9.24 7.41
CA ARG A 117 -4.55 -9.89 7.24
C ARG A 117 -4.66 -10.64 5.90
N GLN A 118 -4.06 -10.14 4.82
CA GLN A 118 -4.02 -10.86 3.54
C GLN A 118 -3.17 -12.14 3.63
N ILE A 119 -2.03 -12.07 4.32
CA ILE A 119 -1.15 -13.23 4.57
C ILE A 119 -1.89 -14.28 5.41
N GLU A 120 -2.54 -13.87 6.50
CA GLU A 120 -3.34 -14.76 7.35
C GLU A 120 -4.47 -15.44 6.56
N ARG A 121 -5.21 -14.69 5.72
CA ARG A 121 -6.23 -15.25 4.81
C ARG A 121 -5.63 -16.27 3.85
N TRP A 122 -4.50 -15.95 3.21
CA TRP A 122 -3.80 -16.86 2.31
C TRP A 122 -3.44 -18.18 3.01
N VAL A 123 -2.83 -18.10 4.20
CA VAL A 123 -2.44 -19.30 4.98
C VAL A 123 -3.66 -20.15 5.32
N ALA A 124 -4.78 -19.54 5.72
CA ALA A 124 -6.01 -20.24 6.06
C ALA A 124 -6.73 -20.86 4.85
N GLU A 125 -6.73 -20.17 3.71
CA GLU A 125 -7.60 -20.49 2.57
C GLU A 125 -6.86 -21.11 1.37
N ARG A 126 -5.53 -21.22 1.38
CA ARG A 126 -4.72 -21.70 0.23
C ARG A 126 -5.19 -23.01 -0.38
N SER A 127 -5.77 -23.93 0.42
CA SER A 127 -6.28 -25.21 -0.05
C SER A 127 -7.52 -25.09 -0.97
N ALA A 128 -8.25 -23.99 -0.88
CA ALA A 128 -9.41 -23.70 -1.73
C ALA A 128 -9.01 -23.23 -3.14
N TYR A 129 -7.76 -22.83 -3.35
CA TYR A 129 -7.26 -22.41 -4.66
C TYR A 129 -7.01 -23.61 -5.58
N PRO A 130 -7.09 -23.47 -6.92
CA PRO A 130 -6.71 -24.54 -7.84
C PRO A 130 -5.28 -25.04 -7.57
N LYS A 131 -5.02 -26.36 -7.66
CA LYS A 131 -3.73 -26.99 -7.31
C LYS A 131 -2.48 -26.26 -7.81
N LYS A 132 -2.51 -25.74 -9.04
CA LYS A 132 -1.40 -25.00 -9.65
C LYS A 132 -1.00 -23.71 -8.91
N TRP A 133 -1.86 -23.17 -8.06
CA TRP A 133 -1.62 -21.95 -7.27
C TRP A 133 -1.21 -22.24 -5.82
N GLN A 134 -1.49 -23.45 -5.30
CA GLN A 134 -1.31 -23.76 -3.88
C GLN A 134 0.15 -23.72 -3.41
N GLY A 135 1.11 -23.98 -4.31
CA GLY A 135 2.55 -24.08 -4.01
C GLY A 135 3.43 -23.03 -4.66
N VAL A 136 2.87 -22.03 -5.35
CA VAL A 136 3.66 -20.97 -6.02
C VAL A 136 3.84 -19.72 -5.16
N GLY A 137 3.06 -19.59 -4.09
CA GLY A 137 3.29 -18.57 -3.07
C GLY A 137 4.58 -18.87 -2.32
N PHE A 138 5.36 -17.83 -2.02
CA PHE A 138 6.62 -17.97 -1.29
C PHE A 138 6.65 -16.98 -0.12
N GLU A 139 7.28 -17.41 0.97
CA GLU A 139 7.60 -16.57 2.12
C GLU A 139 9.12 -16.44 2.17
N MET A 140 9.63 -15.21 2.28
CA MET A 140 11.07 -14.95 2.35
C MET A 140 11.40 -14.32 3.69
N GLU A 141 12.14 -15.05 4.51
CA GLU A 141 12.84 -14.54 5.69
C GLU A 141 14.34 -14.74 5.47
N PHE A 142 15.11 -13.65 5.52
CA PHE A 142 16.56 -13.70 5.39
C PHE A 142 17.19 -12.85 6.49
N ARG A 143 17.99 -13.48 7.35
CA ARG A 143 18.74 -12.83 8.43
C ARG A 143 20.23 -12.93 8.13
N THR A 144 20.89 -11.79 7.98
CA THR A 144 22.34 -11.71 7.83
C THR A 144 22.85 -10.35 8.27
N ARG A 145 24.18 -10.15 8.25
CA ARG A 145 24.82 -8.85 8.47
C ARG A 145 25.10 -8.19 7.11
N MET A 146 24.66 -6.95 6.98
CA MET A 146 24.86 -6.11 5.80
C MET A 146 25.14 -4.68 6.26
N THR A 147 25.94 -3.97 5.48
CA THR A 147 26.03 -2.50 5.51
C THR A 147 24.74 -1.87 4.95
N ALA A 148 24.54 -0.58 5.18
CA ALA A 148 23.40 0.15 4.63
C ALA A 148 23.42 0.16 3.09
N GLU A 149 24.61 0.25 2.50
CA GLU A 149 24.86 0.25 1.05
C GLU A 149 24.50 -1.11 0.44
N GLU A 150 24.90 -2.21 1.08
CA GLU A 150 24.54 -3.57 0.67
C GLU A 150 23.04 -3.80 0.76
N LEU A 151 22.40 -3.38 1.86
CA LEU A 151 20.95 -3.51 2.02
C LEU A 151 20.18 -2.70 0.95
N LYS A 152 20.65 -1.48 0.64
CA LYS A 152 20.10 -0.66 -0.46
C LYS A 152 20.31 -1.30 -1.83
N LYS A 153 21.41 -2.04 -2.04
CA LYS A 153 21.66 -2.81 -3.27
C LYS A 153 20.69 -3.99 -3.39
N VAL A 154 20.52 -4.77 -2.33
CA VAL A 154 19.56 -5.89 -2.29
C VAL A 154 18.13 -5.40 -2.55
N SER A 155 17.72 -4.31 -1.92
CA SER A 155 16.39 -3.71 -2.15
C SER A 155 16.14 -3.38 -3.62
N ARG A 156 17.12 -2.79 -4.31
CA ARG A 156 17.05 -2.50 -5.76
C ARG A 156 16.97 -3.78 -6.59
N GLN A 157 17.82 -4.77 -6.31
CA GLN A 157 17.81 -6.05 -7.05
C GLN A 157 16.48 -6.79 -6.92
N ILE A 158 15.84 -6.75 -5.76
CA ILE A 158 14.50 -7.33 -5.56
C ILE A 158 13.45 -6.57 -6.39
N GLN A 159 13.53 -5.23 -6.44
CA GLN A 159 12.64 -4.42 -7.28
C GLN A 159 12.83 -4.73 -8.77
N ASP A 160 14.08 -4.85 -9.23
CA ASP A 160 14.42 -5.15 -10.62
C ASP A 160 13.83 -6.49 -11.09
N VAL A 161 13.71 -7.48 -10.19
CA VAL A 161 13.06 -8.77 -10.50
C VAL A 161 11.56 -8.60 -10.79
N LEU A 162 10.89 -7.66 -10.12
CA LEU A 162 9.44 -7.43 -10.26
C LEU A 162 9.08 -6.43 -11.36
N GLU A 163 10.01 -5.57 -11.76
CA GLU A 163 9.78 -4.52 -12.75
C GLU A 163 9.15 -5.03 -14.08
N PRO A 164 9.60 -6.15 -14.68
CA PRO A 164 9.02 -6.67 -15.93
C PRO A 164 7.55 -7.14 -15.83
N TYR A 165 7.03 -7.29 -14.61
CA TYR A 165 5.67 -7.77 -14.34
C TYR A 165 4.69 -6.64 -14.00
N LYS A 166 5.17 -5.39 -13.85
CA LYS A 166 4.30 -4.22 -13.70
C LYS A 166 3.65 -3.92 -15.06
N ARG A 167 2.36 -4.19 -15.18
CA ARG A 167 1.59 -4.01 -16.43
C ARG A 167 0.28 -3.29 -16.14
N PRO A 168 -0.22 -2.45 -17.07
CA PRO A 168 -1.56 -1.88 -16.94
C PRO A 168 -2.62 -2.99 -17.02
N ALA A 169 -3.79 -2.75 -16.40
CA ALA A 169 -4.88 -3.72 -16.35
C ALA A 169 -5.34 -4.18 -17.75
N SER A 170 -5.19 -3.33 -18.77
CA SER A 170 -5.51 -3.62 -20.18
C SER A 170 -4.59 -4.65 -20.84
N GLU A 171 -3.40 -4.90 -20.28
CA GLU A 171 -2.36 -5.76 -20.86
C GLU A 171 -2.12 -7.04 -20.06
N LEU A 172 -3.02 -7.37 -19.13
CA LEU A 172 -2.89 -8.58 -18.31
C LEU A 172 -3.12 -9.85 -19.16
N PRO A 173 -2.20 -10.83 -19.11
CA PRO A 173 -2.38 -12.08 -19.83
C PRO A 173 -3.58 -12.87 -19.30
N LYS A 174 -4.18 -13.70 -20.18
CA LYS A 174 -5.30 -14.56 -19.79
C LYS A 174 -4.93 -15.43 -18.58
N GLY A 175 -5.77 -15.38 -17.53
CA GLY A 175 -5.57 -16.16 -16.31
C GLY A 175 -4.70 -15.49 -15.25
N ALA A 176 -4.24 -14.25 -15.46
CA ALA A 176 -3.62 -13.45 -14.42
C ALA A 176 -4.55 -13.31 -13.19
N ARG A 177 -3.92 -13.17 -12.02
CA ARG A 177 -4.57 -12.97 -10.72
C ARG A 177 -3.83 -11.85 -9.99
N ALA A 178 -4.52 -11.14 -9.11
CA ALA A 178 -3.87 -10.23 -8.19
C ALA A 178 -2.96 -11.06 -7.26
N VAL A 179 -1.68 -10.70 -7.19
CA VAL A 179 -0.68 -11.34 -6.33
C VAL A 179 0.00 -10.26 -5.53
N THR A 180 0.05 -10.43 -4.21
CA THR A 180 0.80 -9.56 -3.33
C THR A 180 2.18 -10.16 -3.10
N VAL A 181 3.23 -9.44 -3.51
CA VAL A 181 4.63 -9.77 -3.20
C VAL A 181 5.17 -8.71 -2.25
N ALA A 182 5.67 -9.13 -1.09
CA ALA A 182 6.26 -8.24 -0.10
C ALA A 182 7.62 -8.79 0.34
N ALA A 183 8.59 -7.88 0.50
CA ALA A 183 9.91 -8.18 1.03
C ALA A 183 10.31 -7.06 1.99
N TRP A 184 10.91 -7.43 3.13
CA TRP A 184 11.40 -6.48 4.12
C TRP A 184 12.88 -6.71 4.40
N GLY A 185 13.60 -5.62 4.59
CA GLY A 185 14.95 -5.63 5.13
C GLY A 185 15.13 -4.39 5.99
N PHE A 186 15.51 -4.59 7.25
CA PHE A 186 15.68 -3.53 8.23
C PHE A 186 16.73 -3.94 9.26
N PRO A 187 17.50 -3.00 9.83
CA PRO A 187 18.34 -3.26 10.98
C PRO A 187 17.49 -3.77 12.14
N THR A 188 17.93 -4.84 12.81
CA THR A 188 17.21 -5.42 13.96
C THR A 188 17.39 -4.61 15.24
N GLU A 189 18.40 -3.74 15.29
CA GLU A 189 18.71 -2.86 16.41
C GLU A 189 19.11 -1.46 15.87
N PRO A 190 18.75 -0.36 16.58
CA PRO A 190 19.28 0.96 16.27
C PRO A 190 20.80 0.99 16.53
N PRO A 191 21.58 1.86 15.85
CA PRO A 191 23.00 2.02 16.16
C PRO A 191 23.18 2.31 17.65
N SER A 192 24.05 1.56 18.32
CA SER A 192 24.32 1.75 19.74
C SER A 192 24.79 3.19 19.99
N GLY A 193 23.95 4.00 20.63
CA GLY A 193 24.26 5.38 21.01
C GLY A 193 25.31 5.45 22.12
N ARG A 194 26.58 5.20 21.80
CA ARG A 194 27.72 5.56 22.65
C ARG A 194 28.73 6.39 21.85
N SER A 195 28.41 7.66 21.61
CA SER A 195 29.47 8.67 21.57
C SER A 195 29.78 9.05 23.02
N GLN A 196 30.97 8.68 23.45
CA GLN A 196 31.53 8.97 24.75
C GLN A 196 31.62 10.49 24.93
N HIS A 197 30.82 11.08 25.82
CA HIS A 197 31.28 12.24 26.58
C HIS A 197 32.26 11.71 27.64
N ARG A 198 33.47 11.41 27.19
CA ARG A 198 34.67 11.43 28.03
C ARG A 198 35.45 12.65 27.57
N ASP A 199 35.09 13.79 28.15
CA ASP A 199 35.96 14.94 28.36
C ASP A 199 35.19 15.96 29.20
N ALA A 200 35.37 15.88 30.53
CA ALA A 200 35.55 17.02 31.42
C ALA A 200 35.60 16.56 32.89
N ARG A 201 36.83 16.60 33.42
CA ARG A 201 37.29 16.62 34.82
C ARG A 201 37.33 15.31 35.60
#